data_AF-A0A379AWP1-F1
#
_entry.id   AF-A0A379AWP1-F1
#
_cell.length_a   1.000
_cell.length_b   1.000
_cell.length_c   1.000
_cell.angle_alpha   90.00
_cell.angle_beta   90.00
_cell.angle_gamma   90.00
#
_symmetry.space_group_name_H-M   'P 1'
#
loop_
_entity.id
_entity.type
_entity.pdbx_description
1 polymer ?
#
loop_
_entity_poly.entity_id
_entity_poly.type
_entity_poly.pdbx_seq_one_letter_code
_entity_poly.pdbx_strand_id
1 'polypeptide(L)'
;MAKLHDIYTEEELNLIIDEISKHIEVDTETDCCVWKGPTDKATPYLIVTAGYKRIYVTIKRFFLMYENPDRNFKYRIKVDSTCGNIMCVNPYHLQIIEESSNYMADKKVENAMPVKMKKATQRMIEALRFYKNNRYLYDTDGEVAIKLGISHPTLSKYLGIYRDNPEPWDVLINEYNENKDE
;
A
#
# COMPACT_ATOMS: atom_id res chain seq x y z
N MET A 1 -6.55 -22.98 -5.57
CA MET A 1 -6.28 -22.03 -6.67
C MET A 1 -7.33 -22.28 -7.73
N ALA A 2 -7.67 -21.29 -8.55
CA ALA A 2 -8.66 -21.47 -9.61
C ALA A 2 -8.24 -20.67 -10.84
N LYS A 3 -8.47 -21.26 -12.01
CA LYS A 3 -8.47 -20.58 -13.32
C LYS A 3 -9.83 -19.95 -13.58
N LEU A 4 -9.95 -19.15 -14.64
CA LEU A 4 -11.22 -18.51 -15.02
C LEU A 4 -12.31 -19.53 -15.36
N HIS A 5 -12.00 -20.48 -16.24
CA HIS A 5 -12.95 -21.50 -16.69
C HIS A 5 -13.26 -22.58 -15.63
N ASP A 6 -12.51 -22.60 -14.52
CA ASP A 6 -12.87 -23.42 -13.35
C ASP A 6 -14.06 -22.80 -12.58
N ILE A 7 -14.34 -21.51 -12.79
CA ILE A 7 -15.33 -20.74 -12.03
C ILE A 7 -16.57 -20.41 -12.88
N TYR A 8 -16.35 -20.09 -14.16
CA TYR A 8 -17.39 -19.61 -15.07
C TYR A 8 -17.47 -20.48 -16.32
N THR A 9 -18.69 -20.72 -16.80
CA THR A 9 -18.92 -21.27 -18.14
C THR A 9 -18.79 -20.18 -19.21
N GLU A 10 -18.64 -20.55 -20.49
CA GLU A 10 -18.61 -19.57 -21.59
C GLU A 10 -19.86 -18.67 -21.64
N GLU A 11 -21.04 -19.26 -21.41
CA GLU A 11 -22.30 -18.51 -21.36
C GLU A 11 -22.29 -17.48 -20.23
N GLU A 12 -21.76 -17.84 -19.07
CA GLU A 12 -21.62 -16.93 -17.93
C GLU A 12 -20.58 -15.84 -18.21
N LEU A 13 -19.46 -16.17 -18.85
CA LEU A 13 -18.44 -15.20 -19.23
C LEU A 13 -19.00 -14.16 -20.19
N ASN A 14 -19.72 -14.57 -21.22
CA ASN A 14 -20.36 -13.66 -22.17
C ASN A 14 -21.36 -12.73 -21.46
N LEU A 15 -22.21 -13.28 -20.59
CA LEU A 15 -23.14 -12.48 -19.79
C LEU A 15 -22.41 -11.45 -18.90
N ILE A 16 -21.32 -11.85 -18.25
CA ILE A 16 -20.52 -10.96 -17.40
C ILE A 16 -19.90 -9.85 -18.24
N ILE A 17 -19.28 -10.17 -19.39
CA ILE A 17 -18.63 -9.18 -20.26
C ILE A 17 -19.65 -8.19 -20.81
N ASP A 18 -20.78 -8.67 -21.31
CA ASP A 18 -21.86 -7.84 -21.83
C ASP A 18 -22.34 -6.85 -20.78
N GLU A 19 -22.51 -7.31 -19.53
CA GLU A 19 -22.95 -6.44 -18.45
C GLU A 19 -21.85 -5.47 -17.97
N ILE A 20 -20.59 -5.91 -17.92
CA ILE A 20 -19.45 -5.04 -17.60
C ILE A 20 -19.33 -3.91 -18.62
N SER A 21 -19.50 -4.19 -19.91
CA SER A 21 -19.33 -3.22 -20.99
C SER A 21 -20.26 -2.00 -20.87
N LYS A 22 -21.44 -2.18 -20.27
CA LYS A 22 -22.43 -1.12 -20.01
C LYS A 22 -21.98 -0.11 -18.96
N HIS A 23 -20.92 -0.44 -18.21
CA HIS A 23 -20.46 0.33 -17.06
C HIS A 23 -19.01 0.84 -17.21
N ILE A 24 -18.38 0.66 -18.37
CA ILE A 24 -17.01 1.13 -18.62
C ILE A 24 -17.05 2.40 -19.47
N GLU A 25 -16.34 3.41 -18.99
CA GLU A 25 -16.00 4.60 -19.76
C GLU A 25 -14.49 4.60 -20.00
N VAL A 26 -14.07 4.77 -21.25
CA VAL A 26 -12.64 4.83 -21.60
C VAL A 26 -12.20 6.28 -21.57
N ASP A 27 -11.23 6.59 -20.71
CA ASP A 27 -10.52 7.87 -20.69
C ASP A 27 -9.35 7.80 -21.66
N THR A 28 -9.45 8.53 -22.77
CA THR A 28 -8.45 8.52 -23.85
C THR A 28 -7.16 9.25 -23.52
N GLU A 29 -7.14 10.09 -22.48
CA GLU A 29 -5.92 10.82 -22.07
C GLU A 29 -5.02 9.94 -21.20
N THR A 30 -5.64 9.13 -20.32
CA THR A 30 -4.93 8.29 -19.35
C THR A 30 -4.93 6.80 -19.71
N ASP A 31 -5.59 6.43 -20.82
CA ASP A 31 -5.83 5.03 -21.23
C ASP A 31 -6.51 4.19 -20.13
N CYS A 32 -7.33 4.84 -19.28
CA CYS A 32 -8.03 4.15 -18.20
C CYS A 32 -9.41 3.67 -18.65
N CYS A 33 -9.71 2.40 -18.39
CA CYS A 33 -11.08 1.89 -18.38
C CYS A 33 -11.70 2.19 -17.01
N VAL A 34 -12.47 3.27 -16.90
CA VAL A 34 -13.04 3.74 -15.63
C VAL A 34 -14.40 3.09 -15.40
N TRP A 35 -14.54 2.37 -14.29
CA TRP A 35 -15.80 1.75 -13.89
C TRP A 35 -16.80 2.78 -13.34
N LYS A 36 -18.01 2.79 -13.91
CA LYS A 36 -19.15 3.65 -13.51
C LYS A 36 -20.29 2.87 -12.85
N GLY A 37 -20.12 1.56 -12.65
CA GLY A 37 -21.12 0.70 -12.01
C GLY A 37 -21.02 0.68 -10.48
N PRO A 38 -21.66 -0.32 -9.83
CA PRO A 38 -21.66 -0.45 -8.37
C PRO A 38 -20.27 -0.64 -7.74
N THR A 39 -20.12 -0.16 -6.49
CA THR A 39 -18.88 -0.27 -5.71
C THR A 39 -19.15 -0.58 -4.24
N ASP A 40 -18.29 -1.35 -3.59
CA ASP A 40 -18.25 -1.53 -2.12
C ASP A 40 -16.92 -1.01 -1.58
N LYS A 41 -16.94 0.07 -0.80
CA LYS A 41 -15.73 0.73 -0.24
C LYS A 41 -14.63 0.94 -1.30
N ALA A 42 -15.01 1.49 -2.46
CA ALA A 42 -14.15 1.70 -3.64
C ALA A 42 -13.69 0.44 -4.39
N THR A 43 -14.21 -0.74 -4.06
CA THR A 43 -14.00 -1.96 -4.83
C THR A 43 -15.10 -2.10 -5.88
N PRO A 44 -14.80 -2.00 -7.19
CA PRO A 44 -15.80 -2.17 -8.24
C PRO A 44 -16.28 -3.63 -8.28
N TYR A 45 -17.59 -3.83 -8.32
CA TYR A 45 -18.21 -5.15 -8.38
C TYR A 45 -19.41 -5.18 -9.32
N LEU A 46 -19.75 -6.38 -9.75
CA LEU A 46 -20.94 -6.67 -10.53
C LEU A 46 -21.67 -7.89 -9.96
N ILE A 47 -22.99 -7.85 -10.05
CA ILE A 47 -23.87 -8.97 -9.72
C ILE A 47 -24.74 -9.24 -10.94
N VAL A 48 -24.64 -10.42 -11.52
CA VAL A 48 -25.51 -10.88 -12.61
C VAL A 48 -26.25 -12.15 -12.22
N THR A 49 -27.32 -12.46 -12.94
CA THR A 49 -28.11 -13.69 -12.74
C THR A 49 -28.09 -14.49 -14.03
N ALA A 50 -27.53 -15.71 -13.99
CA ALA A 50 -27.53 -16.67 -15.09
C ALA A 50 -28.48 -17.82 -14.75
N GLY A 51 -29.70 -17.79 -15.30
CA GLY A 51 -30.77 -18.72 -14.92
C GLY A 51 -31.15 -18.58 -13.44
N TYR A 52 -30.88 -19.61 -12.63
CA TYR A 52 -31.13 -19.61 -11.18
C TYR A 52 -29.88 -19.27 -10.35
N LYS A 53 -28.73 -19.05 -10.99
CA LYS A 53 -27.46 -18.77 -10.32
C LYS A 53 -27.23 -17.26 -10.26
N ARG A 54 -27.04 -16.73 -9.05
CA ARG A 54 -26.58 -15.36 -8.82
C ARG A 54 -25.05 -15.34 -8.76
N ILE A 55 -24.42 -14.59 -9.66
CA ILE A 55 -22.97 -14.53 -9.80
C ILE A 55 -22.49 -13.17 -9.28
N TYR A 56 -21.59 -13.19 -8.29
CA TYR A 56 -20.91 -12.00 -7.79
C TYR A 56 -19.48 -11.95 -8.34
N VAL A 57 -19.09 -10.81 -8.88
CA VAL A 57 -17.80 -10.62 -9.55
C VAL A 57 -17.14 -9.34 -9.05
N THR A 58 -15.89 -9.41 -8.61
CA THR A 58 -15.04 -8.23 -8.42
C THR A 58 -14.40 -7.87 -9.76
N ILE A 59 -14.66 -6.67 -10.27
CA ILE A 59 -14.31 -6.31 -11.67
C ILE A 59 -12.81 -6.39 -11.94
N LYS A 60 -11.99 -5.82 -11.05
CA LYS A 60 -10.52 -5.85 -11.19
C LYS A 60 -9.97 -7.28 -11.24
N ARG A 61 -10.48 -8.16 -10.38
CA ARG A 61 -10.09 -9.58 -10.37
C ARG A 61 -10.54 -10.27 -11.65
N PHE A 62 -11.74 -10.00 -12.12
CA PHE A 62 -12.26 -10.60 -13.34
C PHE A 62 -11.40 -10.27 -14.55
N PHE A 63 -11.10 -8.98 -14.80
CA PHE A 63 -10.24 -8.61 -15.93
C PHE A 63 -8.84 -9.21 -15.84
N LEU A 64 -8.25 -9.25 -14.64
CA LEU A 64 -6.96 -9.89 -14.45
C LEU A 64 -6.98 -11.39 -14.79
N MET A 65 -8.06 -12.10 -14.43
CA MET A 65 -8.26 -13.50 -14.78
C MET A 65 -8.59 -13.69 -16.26
N TYR A 66 -9.34 -12.76 -16.85
CA TYR A 66 -9.74 -12.79 -18.26
C TYR A 66 -8.55 -12.65 -19.21
N GLU A 67 -7.63 -11.73 -18.92
CA GLU A 67 -6.37 -11.59 -19.69
C GLU A 67 -5.37 -12.73 -19.44
N ASN A 68 -5.58 -13.54 -18.39
CA ASN A 68 -4.67 -14.62 -18.00
C ASN A 68 -5.45 -15.90 -17.69
N PRO A 69 -6.21 -16.46 -18.65
CA PRO A 69 -7.18 -17.53 -18.37
C PRO A 69 -6.52 -18.80 -17.84
N ASP A 70 -5.26 -19.05 -18.21
CA ASP A 70 -4.48 -20.21 -17.76
C ASP A 70 -3.75 -20.04 -16.43
N ARG A 71 -3.70 -18.82 -15.89
CA ARG A 71 -2.99 -18.55 -14.65
C ARG A 71 -3.82 -19.02 -13.46
N ASN A 72 -3.15 -19.68 -12.51
CA ASN A 72 -3.75 -20.05 -11.24
C ASN A 72 -3.76 -18.87 -10.27
N PHE A 73 -4.95 -18.44 -9.85
CA PHE A 73 -5.09 -17.38 -8.85
C PHE A 73 -5.44 -17.93 -7.47
N LYS A 74 -4.89 -17.31 -6.42
CA LYS A 74 -5.29 -17.58 -5.04
C LYS A 74 -6.73 -17.09 -4.82
N TYR A 75 -7.47 -17.73 -3.90
CA TYR A 75 -8.88 -17.39 -3.66
C TYR A 75 -9.07 -15.94 -3.16
N ARG A 76 -8.11 -15.42 -2.40
CA ARG A 76 -8.11 -14.08 -1.82
C ARG A 76 -6.92 -13.26 -2.33
N ILE A 77 -6.93 -12.94 -3.62
CA ILE A 77 -5.99 -11.93 -4.14
C ILE A 77 -6.54 -10.53 -3.90
N LYS A 78 -5.66 -9.60 -3.56
CA LYS A 78 -5.94 -8.17 -3.62
C LYS A 78 -5.41 -7.64 -4.94
N VAL A 79 -6.21 -6.85 -5.63
CA VAL A 79 -5.85 -6.26 -6.91
C VAL A 79 -6.02 -4.75 -6.78
N ASP A 80 -4.99 -4.00 -7.14
CA ASP A 80 -5.02 -2.54 -7.11
C ASP A 80 -4.62 -1.97 -8.47
N SER A 81 -4.98 -0.72 -8.70
CA SER A 81 -4.64 0.04 -9.90
C SER A 81 -3.26 0.67 -9.76
N THR A 82 -2.40 0.52 -10.77
CA THR A 82 -1.06 1.14 -10.82
C THR A 82 -1.10 2.61 -11.25
N CYS A 83 -2.15 3.03 -11.97
CA CYS A 83 -2.31 4.38 -12.52
C CYS A 83 -2.82 5.43 -11.52
N GLY A 84 -2.98 5.08 -10.23
CA GLY A 84 -3.51 5.97 -9.19
C GLY A 84 -5.02 6.20 -9.24
N ASN A 85 -5.70 5.91 -10.35
CA ASN A 85 -7.15 5.96 -10.44
C ASN A 85 -7.78 4.68 -9.87
N ILE A 86 -8.33 4.78 -8.65
CA ILE A 86 -8.93 3.65 -7.92
C ILE A 86 -10.05 2.96 -8.71
N MET A 87 -10.75 3.70 -9.59
CA MET A 87 -11.86 3.19 -10.40
C MET A 87 -11.41 2.58 -11.73
N CYS A 88 -10.11 2.61 -12.05
CA CYS A 88 -9.58 1.99 -13.25
C CYS A 88 -9.63 0.46 -13.14
N VAL A 89 -10.17 -0.17 -14.18
CA VAL A 89 -10.29 -1.63 -14.34
C VAL A 89 -9.59 -2.13 -15.61
N ASN A 90 -8.83 -1.28 -16.31
CA ASN A 90 -7.99 -1.68 -17.44
C ASN A 90 -6.97 -2.74 -16.94
N PRO A 91 -6.98 -3.97 -17.47
CA PRO A 91 -6.10 -5.03 -16.97
C PRO A 91 -4.61 -4.69 -17.02
N TYR A 92 -4.17 -3.85 -17.97
CA TYR A 92 -2.79 -3.38 -18.06
C TYR A 92 -2.41 -2.38 -16.96
N HIS A 93 -3.41 -1.80 -16.29
CA HIS A 93 -3.24 -0.93 -15.12
C HIS A 93 -3.53 -1.66 -13.80
N LEU A 94 -3.65 -2.98 -13.79
CA LEU A 94 -3.90 -3.77 -12.58
C LEU A 94 -2.67 -4.53 -12.12
N GLN A 95 -2.48 -4.59 -10.81
CA GLN A 95 -1.44 -5.40 -10.18
C GLN A 95 -1.98 -6.20 -9.00
N ILE A 96 -1.43 -7.39 -8.78
CA ILE A 96 -1.70 -8.19 -7.57
C ILE A 96 -0.86 -7.62 -6.44
N ILE A 97 -1.50 -7.22 -5.34
CA ILE A 97 -0.79 -6.88 -4.11
C ILE A 97 -0.58 -8.18 -3.33
N GLU A 98 0.66 -8.65 -3.27
CA GLU A 98 1.02 -9.77 -2.41
C GLU A 98 0.90 -9.34 -0.94
N GLU A 99 0.20 -10.14 -0.13
CA GLU A 99 0.00 -9.89 1.31
C GLU A 99 1.32 -9.84 2.11
N SER A 100 2.47 -10.15 1.48
CA SER A 100 3.81 -10.14 2.07
C SER A 100 4.53 -8.79 2.04
N SER A 101 3.98 -7.76 1.41
CA SER A 101 4.59 -6.42 1.41
C SER A 101 3.76 -5.44 2.24
N ASN A 102 4.47 -4.62 3.01
CA ASN A 102 4.00 -3.60 3.95
C ASN A 102 3.12 -2.48 3.31
N TYR A 103 2.10 -2.80 2.51
CA TYR A 103 1.25 -1.80 1.85
C TYR A 103 0.41 -0.96 2.84
N MET A 104 0.32 -1.38 4.11
CA MET A 104 -0.23 -0.58 5.21
C MET A 104 0.80 0.32 5.89
N ALA A 105 2.10 0.16 5.62
CA ALA A 105 3.15 1.04 6.15
C ALA A 105 3.23 2.33 5.34
N ASP A 106 3.19 2.28 4.01
CA ASP A 106 3.55 3.46 3.20
C ASP A 106 2.43 4.51 3.05
N LYS A 107 1.14 4.12 3.11
CA LYS A 107 0.02 5.08 2.97
C LYS A 107 -0.47 5.70 4.29
N LYS A 108 0.15 5.38 5.42
CA LYS A 108 -0.22 5.92 6.74
C LYS A 108 0.82 6.85 7.37
N VAL A 109 1.93 7.15 6.68
CA VAL A 109 2.98 8.01 7.24
C VAL A 109 2.66 9.50 7.10
N GLU A 110 1.93 9.93 6.06
CA GLU A 110 1.81 11.37 5.82
C GLU A 110 0.71 12.09 6.62
N ASN A 111 -0.37 11.43 7.08
CA ASN A 111 -1.55 12.17 7.57
C ASN A 111 -2.15 11.79 8.93
N ALA A 112 -1.48 10.97 9.75
CA ALA A 112 -1.97 10.72 11.12
C ALA A 112 -0.88 10.32 12.12
N MET A 113 0.11 11.18 12.36
CA MET A 113 0.90 11.08 13.59
C MET A 113 0.19 11.85 14.72
N PRO A 114 -0.36 11.18 15.76
CA PRO A 114 -1.00 11.85 16.88
C PRO A 114 -0.05 12.88 17.51
N VAL A 115 -0.54 14.03 17.97
CA VAL A 115 0.27 15.14 18.53
C VAL A 115 1.22 14.68 19.65
N LYS A 116 0.82 13.68 20.45
CA LYS A 116 1.69 13.05 21.48
C LYS A 116 2.83 12.21 20.89
N MET A 117 2.61 11.62 19.71
CA MET A 117 3.61 10.88 18.97
C MET A 117 4.65 11.83 18.35
N LYS A 118 4.24 13.03 17.87
CA LYS A 118 5.18 14.04 17.33
C LYS A 118 6.33 14.41 18.29
N LYS A 119 6.05 14.60 19.59
CA LYS A 119 7.11 14.91 20.58
C LYS A 119 8.07 13.75 20.84
N ALA A 120 7.55 12.52 20.89
CA ALA A 120 8.38 11.33 21.05
C ALA A 120 9.25 11.08 19.81
N THR A 121 8.69 11.31 18.62
CA THR A 121 9.39 11.24 17.34
C THR A 121 10.49 12.29 17.26
N GLN A 122 10.23 13.54 17.67
CA GLN A 122 11.24 14.60 17.63
C GLN A 122 12.45 14.30 18.54
N ARG A 123 12.22 13.86 19.78
CA ARG A 123 13.34 13.47 20.69
C ARG A 123 14.15 12.30 20.15
N MET A 124 13.49 11.38 19.44
CA MET A 124 14.17 10.26 18.78
C MET A 124 15.01 10.74 17.59
N ILE A 125 14.47 11.60 16.72
CA ILE A 125 15.21 12.19 15.60
C ILE A 125 16.43 12.95 16.10
N GLU A 126 16.29 13.78 17.14
CA GLU A 126 17.39 14.52 17.75
C GLU A 126 18.48 13.59 18.31
N ALA A 127 18.08 12.51 18.98
CA ALA A 127 19.01 11.52 19.51
C ALA A 127 19.77 10.79 18.39
N LEU A 128 19.07 10.35 17.33
CA LEU A 128 19.67 9.66 16.19
C LEU A 128 20.61 10.58 15.40
N ARG A 129 20.19 11.83 15.13
CA ARG A 129 21.04 12.86 14.51
C ARG A 129 22.31 13.09 15.33
N PHE A 130 22.17 13.32 16.64
CA PHE A 130 23.31 13.54 17.52
C PHE A 130 24.26 12.34 17.51
N TYR A 131 23.71 11.14 17.66
CA TYR A 131 24.47 9.90 17.65
C TYR A 131 25.26 9.75 16.33
N LYS A 132 24.60 9.89 15.17
CA LYS A 132 25.24 9.77 13.85
C LYS A 132 26.42 10.73 13.67
N ASN A 133 26.29 11.96 14.17
CA ASN A 133 27.28 13.02 13.96
C ASN A 133 28.37 13.08 15.05
N ASN A 134 28.16 12.47 16.21
CA ASN A 134 29.04 12.68 17.37
C ASN A 134 29.46 11.37 18.06
N ARG A 135 29.00 10.20 17.63
CA ARG A 135 29.29 8.93 18.33
C ARG A 135 30.79 8.67 18.52
N TYR A 136 31.65 9.14 17.61
CA TYR A 136 33.11 8.99 17.70
C TYR A 136 33.75 9.81 18.84
N LEU A 137 33.03 10.76 19.45
CA LEU A 137 33.51 11.58 20.56
C LEU A 137 33.26 10.93 21.95
N TYR A 138 32.67 9.74 21.98
CA TYR A 138 32.25 9.06 23.21
C TYR A 138 32.72 7.61 23.21
N ASP A 139 33.04 7.07 24.38
CA ASP A 139 33.49 5.70 24.51
C ASP A 139 32.31 4.73 24.52
N THR A 140 31.21 5.12 25.20
CA THR A 140 30.04 4.27 25.38
C THR A 140 28.74 4.97 25.02
N ASP A 141 27.72 4.17 24.68
CA ASP A 141 26.37 4.68 24.43
C ASP A 141 25.75 5.27 25.71
N GLY A 142 26.24 4.87 26.89
CA GLY A 142 25.86 5.46 28.17
C GLY A 142 26.24 6.95 28.26
N GLU A 143 27.43 7.32 27.79
CA GLU A 143 27.87 8.72 27.76
C GLU A 143 27.05 9.55 26.77
N VAL A 144 26.73 8.97 25.60
CA VAL A 144 25.86 9.60 24.62
C VAL A 144 24.46 9.84 25.20
N ALA A 145 23.91 8.85 25.92
CA ALA A 145 22.61 8.97 26.58
C ALA A 145 22.60 10.07 27.65
N ILE A 146 23.65 10.16 28.48
CA ILE A 146 23.83 11.23 29.48
C ILE A 146 23.87 12.59 28.78
N LYS A 147 24.64 12.72 27.70
CA LYS A 147 24.75 13.98 26.95
C LYS A 147 23.40 14.44 26.37
N LEU A 148 22.58 13.50 25.93
CA LEU A 148 21.24 13.74 25.38
C LEU A 148 20.15 13.92 26.45
N GLY A 149 20.47 13.72 27.74
CA GLY A 149 19.48 13.79 28.81
C GLY A 149 18.39 12.71 28.71
N ILE A 150 18.74 11.52 28.20
CA ILE A 150 17.85 10.35 28.10
C ILE A 150 18.45 9.13 28.80
N SER A 151 17.62 8.16 29.16
CA SER A 151 18.11 6.92 29.75
C SER A 151 18.84 6.06 28.71
N HIS A 152 19.86 5.30 29.14
CA HIS A 152 20.56 4.37 28.26
C HIS A 152 19.64 3.34 27.57
N PRO A 153 18.66 2.71 28.27
CA PRO A 153 17.67 1.86 27.60
C PRO A 153 16.83 2.57 26.53
N THR A 154 16.51 3.86 26.74
CA THR A 154 15.78 4.66 25.74
C THR A 154 16.62 4.85 24.47
N LEU A 155 17.89 5.22 24.62
CA LEU A 155 18.80 5.35 23.48
C LEU A 155 18.97 4.00 22.75
N SER A 156 19.17 2.91 23.49
CA SER A 156 19.30 1.57 22.92
C SER A 156 18.07 1.16 22.10
N LYS A 157 16.86 1.45 22.60
CA LYS A 157 15.62 1.24 21.86
C LYS A 157 15.58 2.05 20.56
N TYR A 158 15.96 3.32 20.58
CA TYR A 158 15.99 4.16 19.38
C TYR A 158 16.97 3.62 18.34
N LEU A 159 18.17 3.22 18.77
CA LEU A 159 19.18 2.62 17.89
C LEU A 159 18.75 1.25 17.35
N GLY A 160 17.95 0.48 18.10
CA GLY A 160 17.34 -0.77 17.61
C GLY A 160 16.39 -0.50 16.45
N ILE A 161 15.43 0.42 16.65
CA ILE A 161 14.45 0.78 15.62
C ILE A 161 15.14 1.34 14.36
N TYR A 162 16.19 2.16 14.53
CA TYR A 162 16.97 2.68 13.40
C TYR A 162 17.70 1.56 12.63
N ARG A 163 18.30 0.60 13.34
CA ARG A 163 19.00 -0.54 12.70
C ARG A 163 18.07 -1.45 11.92
N ASP A 164 16.84 -1.63 12.40
CA ASP A 164 15.84 -2.48 11.74
C ASP A 164 15.35 -1.89 10.41
N ASN A 165 15.30 -0.56 10.29
CA ASN A 165 14.88 0.13 9.06
C ASN A 165 15.43 1.57 8.98
N PRO A 166 16.68 1.79 8.50
CA PRO A 166 17.35 3.10 8.61
C PRO A 166 16.81 4.16 7.64
N GLU A 167 16.36 3.76 6.44
CA GLU A 167 16.04 4.68 5.35
C GLU A 167 14.95 5.71 5.71
N PRO A 168 13.80 5.34 6.31
CA PRO A 168 12.80 6.34 6.71
C PRO A 168 13.30 7.33 7.76
N TRP A 169 14.22 6.91 8.64
CA TRP A 169 14.77 7.80 9.67
C TRP A 169 15.80 8.75 9.11
N ASP A 170 16.59 8.32 8.11
CA ASP A 170 17.53 9.20 7.42
C ASP A 170 16.82 10.34 6.71
N VAL A 171 15.67 10.06 6.06
CA VAL A 171 14.81 11.11 5.48
C VAL A 171 14.38 12.11 6.55
N LEU A 172 13.82 11.64 7.67
CA LEU A 172 13.35 12.50 8.76
C LEU A 172 14.49 13.31 9.43
N ILE A 173 15.70 12.73 9.53
CA ILE A 173 16.88 13.43 10.06
C ILE A 173 17.32 14.55 9.11
N ASN A 174 17.29 14.31 7.80
CA ASN A 174 17.65 15.31 6.80
C ASN A 174 16.64 16.47 6.79
N GLU A 175 15.34 16.17 6.75
CA GLU A 175 14.28 17.19 6.86
C GLU A 175 14.40 18.01 8.14
N TYR A 176 14.75 17.38 9.26
CA TYR A 176 14.95 18.08 10.53
C TYR A 176 16.18 19.02 10.50
N ASN A 177 17.20 18.72 9.70
CA ASN A 177 18.35 19.62 9.54
C ASN A 177 17.98 20.86 8.72
N GLU A 178 17.28 20.67 7.59
CA GLU A 178 16.86 21.75 6.70
C GLU A 178 15.98 22.78 7.44
N ASN A 179 15.02 22.32 8.25
CA ASN A 179 14.14 23.19 9.01
C ASN A 179 14.80 23.95 10.18
N LYS A 180 16.04 23.64 10.54
CA LYS A 180 16.73 24.27 11.69
C LYS A 180 17.69 25.38 11.28
N ASP A 181 18.02 25.44 10.00
CA ASP A 181 18.90 26.43 9.40
C ASP A 181 18.11 27.63 8.80
N GLU A 182 16.77 27.55 8.80
CA GLU A 182 15.83 28.66 8.52
C GLU A 182 15.45 29.44 9.80
#